data_AF-A0A945HIC4-F1
#
_entry.id   AF-A0A945HIC4-F1
#
_cell.length_a   1.000
_cell.length_b   1.000
_cell.length_c   1.000
_cell.angle_alpha   90.00
_cell.angle_beta   90.00
_cell.angle_gamma   90.00
#
_symmetry.space_group_name_H-M   'P 1'
#
loop_
_entity.id
_entity.type
_entity.pdbx_description
1 polymer ?
#
loop_
_entity_poly.entity_id
_entity_poly.type
_entity_poly.pdbx_seq_one_letter_code
_entity_poly.pdbx_strand_id
1 'polypeptide(L)'
;MEKYPLIRKVYLYLFSMVGLVLIIIGTARFVDMGLKTYVFTLAYEQEKTNYDRAVIAPEFLERKVAAVSDSATTVSLTEEEFNKVQYLLEDYKQWEERQAEIDPVLSRKHRDASINLSLILVGLPLYLYHWLTIRRELKNKV
;
A
#
# COMPACT_ATOMS: atom_id res chain seq x y z
N MET A 1 -40.04 -12.00 -26.64
CA MET A 1 -40.65 -11.22 -25.54
C MET A 1 -40.07 -11.76 -24.24
N GLU A 2 -39.28 -10.97 -23.52
CA GLU A 2 -38.73 -11.46 -22.25
C GLU A 2 -39.83 -11.67 -21.22
N LYS A 3 -39.76 -12.81 -20.53
CA LYS A 3 -40.77 -13.26 -19.58
C LYS A 3 -40.85 -12.35 -18.33
N TYR A 4 -39.83 -11.52 -18.06
CA TYR A 4 -39.76 -10.61 -16.90
C TYR A 4 -39.01 -9.29 -17.20
N PRO A 5 -39.66 -8.31 -17.86
CA PRO A 5 -38.99 -7.08 -18.29
C PRO A 5 -38.52 -6.17 -17.14
N LEU A 6 -39.11 -6.31 -15.95
CA LEU A 6 -38.70 -5.53 -14.77
C LEU A 6 -37.40 -6.08 -14.16
N ILE A 7 -37.30 -7.41 -14.03
CA ILE A 7 -36.14 -8.09 -13.44
C ILE A 7 -34.88 -7.79 -14.27
N ARG A 8 -34.97 -7.91 -15.59
CA ARG A 8 -33.85 -7.56 -16.49
C ARG A 8 -33.40 -6.11 -16.33
N LYS A 9 -34.35 -5.15 -16.26
CA LYS A 9 -33.98 -3.75 -16.06
C LYS A 9 -33.23 -3.56 -14.76
N VAL A 10 -33.77 -4.07 -13.65
CA VAL A 10 -33.11 -3.96 -12.33
C VAL A 10 -31.70 -4.55 -12.39
N TYR A 11 -31.54 -5.74 -12.98
CA TYR A 11 -30.24 -6.36 -13.20
C TYR A 11 -29.28 -5.44 -13.96
N LEU A 12 -29.69 -4.93 -15.13
CA LEU A 12 -28.83 -4.10 -15.98
C LEU A 12 -28.38 -2.82 -15.26
N TYR A 13 -29.29 -2.13 -14.58
CA TYR A 13 -28.96 -0.90 -13.85
C TYR A 13 -28.06 -1.17 -12.64
N LEU A 14 -28.33 -2.25 -11.90
CA LEU A 14 -27.52 -2.61 -10.73
C LEU A 14 -26.08 -2.95 -11.15
N PHE A 15 -25.89 -3.79 -12.17
CA PHE A 15 -24.55 -4.15 -12.63
C PHE A 15 -23.81 -2.99 -13.31
N SER A 16 -24.53 -2.11 -14.01
CA SER A 16 -23.95 -0.86 -14.53
C SER A 16 -23.48 0.03 -13.37
N MET A 17 -24.29 0.21 -12.32
CA MET A 17 -23.91 0.98 -11.15
C MET A 17 -22.69 0.39 -10.43
N VAL A 18 -22.66 -0.93 -10.22
CA VAL A 18 -21.51 -1.61 -9.61
C VAL A 18 -20.24 -1.37 -10.43
N GLY A 19 -20.29 -1.57 -11.75
CA GLY A 19 -19.15 -1.31 -12.63
C GLY A 19 -18.66 0.13 -12.54
N LEU A 20 -19.58 1.09 -12.53
CA LEU A 20 -19.26 2.52 -12.41
C LEU A 20 -18.58 2.84 -11.06
N VAL A 21 -19.08 2.28 -9.96
CA VAL A 21 -18.48 2.46 -8.63
C VAL A 21 -17.05 1.93 -8.59
N LEU A 22 -16.77 0.75 -9.17
CA LEU A 22 -15.43 0.19 -9.24
C LEU A 22 -14.46 1.11 -10.01
N ILE A 23 -14.90 1.67 -11.15
CA ILE A 23 -14.11 2.62 -11.94
C ILE A 23 -13.82 3.89 -11.13
N ILE A 24 -14.83 4.44 -10.46
CA ILE A 24 -14.67 5.67 -9.65
C ILE A 24 -13.67 5.43 -8.52
N ILE A 25 -13.80 4.33 -7.77
CA ILE A 25 -12.89 4.01 -6.67
C ILE A 25 -11.46 3.81 -7.18
N GLY A 26 -11.27 3.02 -8.24
CA GLY A 26 -9.94 2.77 -8.82
C GLY A 26 -9.30 4.06 -9.33
N THR A 27 -10.06 4.92 -10.02
CA THR A 27 -9.58 6.19 -10.55
C THR A 27 -9.22 7.18 -9.44
N ALA A 28 -10.10 7.34 -8.44
CA ALA A 28 -9.84 8.24 -7.31
C ALA A 28 -8.56 7.84 -6.54
N ARG A 29 -8.33 6.54 -6.35
CA ARG A 29 -7.11 6.04 -5.71
C ARG A 29 -5.86 6.24 -6.56
N PHE A 30 -5.94 6.11 -7.89
CA PHE A 30 -4.83 6.47 -8.77
C PHE A 30 -4.47 7.95 -8.69
N VAL A 31 -5.48 8.83 -8.64
CA VAL A 31 -5.27 10.27 -8.47
C VAL A 31 -4.62 10.57 -7.12
N ASP A 32 -5.11 9.97 -6.03
CA ASP A 32 -4.50 10.11 -4.69
C ASP A 32 -3.03 9.68 -4.67
N MET A 33 -2.71 8.52 -5.27
CA MET A 33 -1.33 8.04 -5.39
C MET A 33 -0.44 9.01 -6.19
N GLY A 34 -0.96 9.56 -7.29
CA GLY A 34 -0.27 10.55 -8.11
C GLY A 34 -0.03 11.85 -7.35
N LEU A 35 -1.04 12.37 -6.66
CA LEU A 35 -0.93 13.57 -5.83
C LEU A 35 0.13 13.40 -4.73
N LYS A 36 0.12 12.27 -4.00
CA LYS A 36 1.13 11.97 -2.97
C LYS A 36 2.54 11.85 -3.53
N THR A 37 2.69 11.36 -4.75
CA THR A 37 4.01 11.16 -5.36
C THR A 37 4.58 12.44 -5.97
N TYR A 38 3.75 13.27 -6.63
CA TYR A 38 4.23 14.41 -7.42
C TYR A 38 3.92 15.79 -6.81
N VAL A 39 2.92 15.91 -5.94
CA VAL A 39 2.49 17.20 -5.36
C VAL A 39 2.78 17.26 -3.87
N PHE A 40 2.48 16.20 -3.12
CA PHE A 40 2.66 16.13 -1.67
C PHE A 40 3.88 15.27 -1.29
N THR A 41 5.08 15.68 -1.72
CA THR A 41 6.34 14.94 -1.49
C THR A 41 6.64 14.67 -0.01
N LEU A 42 6.21 15.55 0.90
CA LEU A 42 6.35 15.34 2.36
C LEU A 42 5.56 14.12 2.86
N ALA A 43 4.40 13.83 2.29
CA ALA A 43 3.63 12.64 2.63
C ALA A 43 4.35 11.36 2.18
N TYR A 44 5.09 11.45 1.07
CA TYR A 44 5.94 10.36 0.57
C TYR A 44 7.18 10.15 1.44
N GLU A 45 7.85 11.23 1.87
CA GLU A 45 9.00 11.14 2.77
C GLU A 45 8.62 10.54 4.12
N GLN A 46 7.50 10.97 4.71
CA GLN A 46 7.00 10.41 5.96
C GLN A 46 6.69 8.90 5.84
N GLU A 47 6.15 8.47 4.71
CA GLU A 47 5.90 7.05 4.45
C GLU A 47 7.22 6.26 4.43
N LYS A 48 8.28 6.80 3.82
CA LYS A 48 9.61 6.19 3.84
C LYS A 48 10.18 6.06 5.25
N THR A 49 10.09 7.12 6.06
CA THR A 49 10.56 7.10 7.46
C THR A 49 9.84 6.05 8.31
N ASN A 50 8.57 5.76 8.03
CA ASN A 50 7.82 4.72 8.74
C ASN A 50 8.27 3.29 8.39
N TYR A 51 8.94 3.09 7.23
CA TYR A 51 9.51 1.79 6.86
C TYR A 51 10.98 1.66 7.21
N ASP A 52 11.68 2.77 7.40
CA ASP A 52 12.99 2.76 8.04
C ASP A 52 12.80 2.21 9.45
N ARG A 53 13.35 1.01 9.69
CA ARG A 53 13.21 0.35 10.98
C ARG A 53 13.97 1.18 12.00
N ALA A 54 13.28 1.70 13.00
CA ALA A 54 13.97 2.19 14.19
C ALA A 54 14.70 1.00 14.82
N VAL A 55 16.04 1.00 14.77
CA VAL A 55 16.84 0.04 15.52
C VAL A 55 16.60 0.34 16.99
N ILE A 56 15.79 -0.50 17.64
CA ILE A 56 15.56 -0.38 19.08
C ILE A 56 16.80 -0.96 19.77
N ALA A 57 17.61 -0.08 20.34
CA ALA A 57 18.76 -0.49 21.12
C ALA A 57 18.29 -1.26 22.38
N PRO A 58 18.96 -2.35 22.76
CA PRO A 58 18.70 -3.01 24.02
C PRO A 58 18.88 -2.07 25.21
N GLU A 59 17.94 -2.07 26.15
CA GLU A 59 17.94 -1.18 27.32
C GLU A 59 19.25 -1.23 28.14
N PHE A 60 19.88 -2.40 28.21
CA PHE A 60 21.16 -2.55 28.92
C PHE A 60 22.30 -1.75 28.27
N LEU A 61 22.29 -1.58 26.95
CA LEU A 61 23.28 -0.77 26.24
C LEU A 61 23.05 0.71 26.52
N GLU A 62 21.81 1.18 26.46
CA GLU A 62 21.48 2.58 26.77
C GLU A 62 21.92 2.95 28.19
N ARG A 63 21.64 2.08 29.18
CA ARG A 63 22.06 2.29 30.57
C ARG A 63 23.58 2.32 30.73
N LYS A 64 24.31 1.42 30.06
CA LYS A 64 25.78 1.36 30.17
C LYS A 64 26.47 2.52 29.45
N VAL A 65 25.94 2.96 28.31
CA VAL A 65 26.44 4.14 27.57
C VAL A 65 26.15 5.42 28.35
N ALA A 66 24.96 5.55 28.95
CA ALA A 66 24.61 6.70 29.79
C ALA A 66 25.46 6.80 31.08
N ALA A 67 25.94 5.66 31.60
CA ALA A 67 26.81 5.61 32.77
C ALA A 67 28.28 6.02 32.46
N VAL A 68 28.64 6.15 31.19
CA VAL A 68 29.98 6.53 30.74
C VAL A 68 29.97 8.00 30.33
N SER A 69 30.65 8.85 31.11
CA SER A 69 30.74 10.29 30.84
C SER A 69 31.78 10.67 29.78
N ASP A 70 32.69 9.77 29.42
CA ASP A 70 33.86 10.10 28.61
C ASP A 70 34.13 9.05 27.51
N SER A 71 34.37 9.50 26.28
CA SER A 71 34.37 8.66 25.06
C SER A 71 35.51 7.65 24.98
N ALA A 72 36.47 7.68 25.91
CA ALA A 72 37.63 6.80 25.96
C ALA A 72 37.44 5.58 26.89
N THR A 73 36.32 5.46 27.60
CA THR A 73 36.10 4.38 28.56
C THR A 73 35.58 3.11 27.86
N THR A 74 36.28 1.99 28.05
CA THR A 74 35.83 0.69 27.55
C THR A 74 34.67 0.15 28.39
N VAL A 75 33.55 -0.18 27.75
CA VAL A 75 32.40 -0.81 28.39
C VAL A 75 32.55 -2.33 28.34
N SER A 76 32.72 -2.96 29.50
CA SER A 76 32.71 -4.42 29.59
C SER A 76 31.28 -4.96 29.54
N LEU A 77 31.04 -5.88 28.60
CA LEU A 77 29.79 -6.64 28.49
C LEU A 77 29.97 -8.02 29.13
N THR A 78 28.91 -8.53 29.76
CA THR A 78 28.86 -9.95 30.10
C THR A 78 28.74 -10.79 28.83
N GLU A 79 29.01 -12.10 28.91
CA GLU A 79 28.87 -13.01 27.77
C GLU A 79 27.44 -13.00 27.19
N GLU A 80 26.43 -12.95 28.05
CA GLU A 80 25.02 -12.85 27.63
C GLU A 80 24.72 -11.52 26.92
N GLU A 81 25.22 -10.40 27.45
CA GLU A 81 25.06 -9.08 26.84
C GLU A 81 25.76 -9.01 25.49
N PHE A 82 26.98 -9.54 25.40
CA PHE A 82 27.74 -9.64 24.16
C PHE A 82 26.97 -10.41 23.09
N ASN A 83 26.41 -11.57 23.45
CA ASN A 83 25.60 -12.38 22.54
C ASN A 83 24.35 -11.63 22.05
N LYS A 84 23.68 -10.84 22.90
CA LYS A 84 22.54 -9.99 22.50
C LYS A 84 22.95 -8.90 21.51
N VAL A 85 24.10 -8.26 21.73
CA VAL A 85 24.63 -7.25 20.80
C VAL A 85 25.02 -7.88 19.47
N GLN A 86 25.70 -9.03 19.49
CA GLN A 86 26.06 -9.76 18.27
C GLN A 86 24.83 -10.14 17.46
N TYR A 87 23.79 -10.67 18.12
CA TYR A 87 22.52 -10.97 17.47
C TYR A 87 21.88 -9.73 16.82
N LEU A 88 21.88 -8.58 17.51
CA LEU A 88 21.33 -7.34 16.98
C LEU A 88 22.12 -6.82 15.76
N LEU A 89 23.46 -6.90 15.80
CA LEU A 89 24.31 -6.49 14.68
C LEU A 89 24.07 -7.37 13.45
N GLU A 90 23.92 -8.68 13.66
CA GLU A 90 23.62 -9.63 12.60
C GLU A 90 22.21 -9.41 12.02
N ASP A 91 21.19 -9.22 12.86
CA ASP A 91 19.83 -8.90 12.41
C ASP A 91 19.78 -7.56 11.64
N TYR A 92 20.53 -6.56 12.09
CA TYR A 92 20.66 -5.28 11.40
C TYR A 92 21.30 -5.44 10.03
N LYS A 93 22.40 -6.18 9.93
CA LYS A 93 23.08 -6.44 8.66
C LYS A 93 22.17 -7.18 7.68
N GLN A 94 21.47 -8.22 8.12
CA GLN A 94 20.49 -8.93 7.30
C GLN A 94 19.31 -8.05 6.89
N TRP A 95 18.90 -7.11 7.73
CA TRP A 95 17.88 -6.11 7.38
C TRP A 95 18.39 -5.13 6.32
N GLU A 96 19.61 -4.60 6.49
CA GLU A 96 20.25 -3.67 5.55
C GLU A 96 20.43 -4.31 4.17
N GLU A 97 20.92 -5.55 4.12
CA GLU A 97 21.04 -6.34 2.88
C GLU A 97 19.68 -6.53 2.19
N ARG A 98 18.60 -6.80 2.93
CA ARG A 98 17.24 -6.94 2.38
C ARG A 98 16.66 -5.60 1.89
N GLN A 99 16.93 -4.50 2.57
CA GLN A 99 16.47 -3.17 2.15
C GLN A 99 17.23 -2.65 0.93
N ALA A 100 18.50 -3.03 0.77
CA ALA A 100 19.28 -2.69 -0.42
C ALA A 100 18.68 -3.27 -1.71
N GLU A 101 17.97 -4.41 -1.61
CA GLU A 101 17.34 -5.07 -2.74
C GLU A 101 15.91 -4.58 -3.02
N ILE A 102 15.15 -4.18 -1.98
CA ILE A 102 13.72 -3.89 -2.10
C ILE A 102 13.38 -2.55 -1.43
N ASP A 103 12.98 -1.57 -2.23
CA ASP A 103 12.32 -0.36 -1.72
C ASP A 103 10.90 -0.71 -1.24
N PRO A 104 10.63 -0.64 0.09
CA PRO A 104 9.34 -1.03 0.65
C PRO A 104 8.22 -0.07 0.25
N VAL A 105 8.52 1.22 0.05
CA VAL A 105 7.55 2.24 -0.35
C VAL A 105 7.14 2.00 -1.80
N LEU A 106 8.13 1.78 -2.68
CA LEU A 106 7.87 1.47 -4.07
C LEU A 106 7.06 0.17 -4.22
N SER A 107 7.39 -0.85 -3.46
CA SER A 107 6.65 -2.13 -3.44
C SER A 107 5.17 -1.93 -3.07
N ARG A 108 4.88 -1.07 -2.10
CA ARG A 108 3.48 -0.73 -1.74
C ARG A 108 2.76 0.02 -2.83
N LYS A 109 3.41 0.99 -3.48
CA LYS A 109 2.83 1.70 -4.63
C LYS A 109 2.48 0.74 -5.76
N HIS A 110 3.35 -0.23 -6.04
CA HIS A 110 3.06 -1.26 -7.05
C HIS A 110 1.83 -2.10 -6.69
N ARG A 111 1.71 -2.52 -5.43
CA ARG A 111 0.52 -3.24 -4.94
C ARG A 111 -0.75 -2.40 -5.09
N ASP A 112 -0.70 -1.15 -4.66
CA ASP A 112 -1.86 -0.25 -4.71
C ASP A 112 -2.25 0.03 -6.16
N ALA A 113 -1.28 0.30 -7.04
CA ALA A 113 -1.50 0.44 -8.47
C ALA A 113 -2.12 -0.83 -9.08
N SER A 114 -1.64 -2.02 -8.71
CA SER A 114 -2.19 -3.30 -9.17
C SER A 114 -3.66 -3.47 -8.77
N ILE A 115 -4.01 -3.18 -7.52
CA ILE A 115 -5.40 -3.24 -7.03
C ILE A 115 -6.27 -2.22 -7.76
N ASN A 116 -5.82 -0.98 -7.87
CA ASN A 116 -6.56 0.10 -8.52
C ASN A 116 -6.79 -0.19 -10.01
N LEU A 117 -5.78 -0.75 -10.69
CA LEU A 117 -5.87 -1.16 -12.08
C LEU A 117 -6.86 -2.31 -12.25
N SER A 118 -6.85 -3.28 -11.32
CA SER A 118 -7.80 -4.40 -11.32
C SER A 118 -9.25 -3.91 -11.20
N LEU A 119 -9.52 -2.93 -10.33
CA LEU A 119 -10.84 -2.32 -10.20
C LEU A 119 -11.31 -1.68 -11.51
N ILE A 120 -10.42 -0.97 -12.21
CA ILE A 120 -10.75 -0.33 -13.49
C ILE A 120 -10.93 -1.38 -14.59
N LEU A 121 -10.03 -2.35 -14.70
CA LEU A 121 -10.07 -3.38 -15.73
C LEU A 121 -11.29 -4.29 -15.62
N VAL A 122 -11.81 -4.51 -14.42
CA VAL A 122 -13.05 -5.26 -14.20
C VAL A 122 -14.28 -4.35 -14.29
N GLY A 123 -14.22 -3.16 -13.68
CA GLY A 123 -15.34 -2.23 -13.63
C GLY A 123 -15.71 -1.65 -14.99
N LEU A 124 -14.71 -1.34 -15.83
CA LEU A 124 -14.90 -0.75 -17.15
C LEU A 124 -15.71 -1.63 -18.11
N PRO A 125 -15.32 -2.89 -18.40
CA PRO A 125 -16.12 -3.75 -19.27
C PRO A 125 -17.50 -4.04 -18.66
N LEU A 126 -17.58 -4.19 -17.33
CA LEU A 126 -18.86 -4.42 -16.65
C LEU A 126 -19.82 -3.24 -16.85
N TYR A 127 -19.35 -2.01 -16.62
CA TYR A 127 -20.13 -0.80 -16.84
C TYR A 127 -20.52 -0.63 -18.31
N LEU A 128 -19.55 -0.72 -19.22
CA LEU A 128 -19.77 -0.48 -20.65
C LEU A 128 -20.77 -1.48 -21.22
N TYR A 129 -20.63 -2.77 -20.92
CA TYR A 129 -21.54 -3.80 -21.42
C TYR A 129 -23.00 -3.53 -21.01
N HIS A 130 -23.23 -3.30 -19.72
CA HIS A 130 -24.58 -3.08 -19.19
C HIS A 130 -25.16 -1.73 -19.66
N TRP A 131 -24.36 -0.67 -19.65
CA TRP A 131 -24.78 0.67 -20.08
C TRP A 131 -25.11 0.72 -21.58
N LEU A 132 -24.28 0.13 -22.44
CA LEU A 132 -24.54 0.09 -23.88
C LEU A 132 -25.82 -0.70 -24.19
N THR A 133 -26.10 -1.76 -23.43
CA THR A 133 -27.34 -2.53 -23.56
C THR A 133 -28.56 -1.68 -23.21
N ILE A 134 -28.52 -0.97 -22.08
CA ILE A 134 -29.58 -0.02 -21.68
C ILE A 134 -29.79 1.06 -22.76
N ARG A 135 -28.72 1.68 -23.28
CA ARG A 135 -28.82 2.71 -24.33
C ARG A 135 -29.47 2.18 -25.61
N ARG A 136 -29.13 0.96 -26.04
CA ARG A 136 -29.76 0.32 -27.21
C ARG A 136 -31.25 0.10 -26.99
N GLU A 137 -31.65 -0.34 -25.81
CA GLU A 137 -33.07 -0.55 -25.47
C GLU A 137 -33.87 0.75 -25.40
N LEU A 138 -33.28 1.82 -24.87
CA LEU A 138 -33.92 3.13 -24.82
C LEU A 138 -34.12 3.71 -26.22
N LYS A 139 -33.12 3.56 -27.11
CA LYS A 139 -33.22 4.01 -28.50
C LYS A 139 -34.29 3.26 -29.29
N ASN A 140 -34.47 1.97 -29.05
CA ASN A 140 -35.47 1.16 -29.76
C ASN A 140 -36.92 1.38 -29.26
N LYS A 141 -37.11 2.17 -28.20
CA LYS A 141 -38.43 2.51 -27.65
C LYS A 141 -38.95 3.89 -28.07
N VAL A 142 -38.10 4.71 -28.68
CA VAL A 142 -38.42 6.01 -29.30
C VAL A 142 -38.64 5.76 -30.79
#